data_AF-E3MCQ4-F1
#
_entry.id   AF-E3MCQ4-F1
#
_cell.length_a   1.000
_cell.length_b   1.000
_cell.length_c   1.000
_cell.angle_alpha   90.00
_cell.angle_beta   90.00
_cell.angle_gamma   90.00
#
_symmetry.space_group_name_H-M   'P 1'
#
loop_
_entity.id
_entity.type
_entity.pdbx_description
1 polymer ?
#
loop_
_entity_poly.entity_id
_entity_poly.type
_entity_poly.pdbx_seq_one_letter_code
_entity_poly.pdbx_strand_id
1 'polypeptide(L)'
;METSLEDFKQIRARFVQRKVLKYEFELFTKFEGHTRNIWGFHQQAIIGDINVPKLNYMEIEEGERSWMWRWIHGNEKWHAWNKCRGLTKEEASKKFIEEVQKLKSEIHQLLIEWKIEISNDPKGSELNNNDALFMD
;
A
#
# COMPACT_ATOMS: atom_id res chain seq x y z
N MET A 1 -10.73 -4.78 13.92
CA MET A 1 -9.58 -3.89 13.66
C MET A 1 -8.27 -4.66 13.71
N GLU A 2 -7.96 -5.34 14.81
CA GLU A 2 -6.73 -6.15 14.98
C GLU A 2 -6.59 -7.26 13.91
N THR A 3 -7.62 -8.07 13.68
CA THR A 3 -7.61 -9.10 12.62
C THR A 3 -7.35 -8.51 11.23
N SER A 4 -8.02 -7.40 10.89
CA SER A 4 -7.79 -6.70 9.61
C SER A 4 -6.38 -6.10 9.52
N LEU A 5 -5.80 -5.67 10.63
CA LEU A 5 -4.41 -5.19 10.63
C LEU A 5 -3.44 -6.34 10.33
N GLU A 6 -3.66 -7.52 10.92
CA GLU A 6 -2.85 -8.70 10.61
C GLU A 6 -3.04 -9.16 9.16
N ASP A 7 -4.29 -9.19 8.65
CA ASP A 7 -4.57 -9.45 7.23
C ASP A 7 -3.80 -8.46 6.33
N PHE A 8 -3.85 -7.16 6.64
CA PHE A 8 -3.16 -6.13 5.87
C PHE A 8 -1.63 -6.30 5.91
N LYS A 9 -1.07 -6.58 7.09
CA LYS A 9 0.37 -6.87 7.25
C LYS A 9 0.78 -8.10 6.46
N GLN A 10 -0.01 -9.18 6.50
CA GLN A 10 0.28 -10.42 5.79
C GLN A 10 0.24 -10.22 4.28
N ILE A 11 -0.78 -9.52 3.77
CA ILE A 11 -0.87 -9.15 2.34
C ILE A 11 0.35 -8.32 1.95
N ARG A 12 0.67 -7.28 2.70
CA ARG A 12 1.83 -6.40 2.43
C ARG A 12 3.15 -7.16 2.48
N ALA A 13 3.34 -8.08 3.42
CA ALA A 13 4.57 -8.85 3.58
C ALA A 13 4.92 -9.68 2.35
N ARG A 14 3.90 -10.15 1.60
CA ARG A 14 4.08 -10.88 0.34
C ARG A 14 4.78 -10.04 -0.74
N PHE A 15 4.65 -8.71 -0.69
CA PHE A 15 5.36 -7.79 -1.59
C PHE A 15 6.77 -7.42 -1.09
N VAL A 16 7.14 -7.81 0.14
CA VAL A 16 8.41 -7.42 0.78
C VAL A 16 9.46 -8.56 0.75
N GLN A 17 9.11 -9.78 0.32
CA GLN A 17 10.03 -10.93 0.26
C GLN A 17 11.03 -10.90 -0.92
N ARG A 18 11.87 -9.86 -0.87
CA ARG A 18 13.19 -9.53 -1.46
C ARG A 18 14.08 -10.48 -2.29
N LYS A 19 13.67 -11.61 -2.88
CA LYS A 19 14.69 -12.46 -3.55
C LYS A 19 14.45 -13.10 -4.92
N VAL A 20 13.30 -13.07 -5.60
CA VAL A 20 13.14 -14.01 -6.74
C VAL A 20 12.49 -13.53 -8.05
N LEU A 21 11.78 -12.41 -8.19
CA LEU A 21 10.97 -12.19 -9.41
C LEU A 21 11.14 -10.84 -10.14
N LYS A 22 10.92 -10.90 -11.47
CA LYS A 22 10.83 -9.76 -12.41
C LYS A 22 9.61 -8.90 -12.04
N TYR A 23 9.76 -7.57 -12.07
CA TYR A 23 8.69 -6.57 -11.78
C TYR A 23 8.26 -6.39 -10.31
N GLU A 24 9.00 -6.94 -9.34
CA GLU A 24 8.65 -6.86 -7.90
C GLU A 24 8.60 -5.43 -7.35
N PHE A 25 9.49 -4.54 -7.79
CA PHE A 25 9.53 -3.15 -7.33
C PHE A 25 8.30 -2.37 -7.82
N GLU A 26 7.93 -2.58 -9.08
CA GLU A 26 6.76 -1.97 -9.72
C GLU A 26 5.47 -2.49 -9.09
N LEU A 27 5.37 -3.80 -8.82
CA LEU A 27 4.25 -4.40 -8.10
C LEU A 27 4.12 -3.86 -6.68
N PHE A 28 5.23 -3.73 -5.94
CA PHE A 28 5.22 -3.11 -4.62
C PHE A 28 4.78 -1.64 -4.69
N THR A 29 5.23 -0.90 -5.70
CA THR A 29 4.85 0.50 -5.90
C THR A 29 3.36 0.63 -6.23
N LYS A 30 2.82 -0.25 -7.09
CA LYS A 30 1.38 -0.35 -7.37
C LYS A 30 0.60 -0.67 -6.09
N PHE A 31 1.06 -1.63 -5.30
CA PHE A 31 0.43 -2.00 -4.04
C PHE A 31 0.41 -0.85 -3.03
N GLU A 32 1.56 -0.22 -2.75
CA GLU A 32 1.64 0.93 -1.82
C GLU A 32 0.77 2.08 -2.34
N GLY A 33 0.70 2.29 -3.66
CA GLY A 33 -0.17 3.28 -4.29
C GLY A 33 -1.66 2.98 -4.11
N HIS A 34 -2.07 1.74 -4.35
CA HIS A 34 -3.46 1.29 -4.23
C HIS A 34 -3.96 1.32 -2.78
N THR A 35 -3.09 1.02 -1.82
CA THR A 35 -3.45 0.86 -0.41
C THR A 35 -3.26 2.11 0.46
N ARG A 36 -2.96 3.28 -0.14
CA ARG A 36 -2.73 4.52 0.64
C ARG A 36 -3.93 4.94 1.48
N ASN A 37 -5.15 4.80 0.96
CA ASN A 37 -6.35 5.16 1.71
C ASN A 37 -6.55 4.24 2.92
N ILE A 38 -6.23 2.94 2.78
CA ILE A 38 -6.24 1.98 3.90
C ILE A 38 -5.26 2.44 4.99
N TRP A 39 -4.06 2.88 4.60
CA TRP A 39 -3.11 3.47 5.56
C TRP A 39 -3.66 4.73 6.24
N GLY A 40 -4.33 5.61 5.51
CA GLY A 40 -4.98 6.81 6.05
C GLY A 40 -6.04 6.48 7.10
N PHE A 41 -6.93 5.52 6.82
CA PHE A 41 -7.95 5.07 7.77
C PHE A 41 -7.32 4.46 9.02
N HIS A 42 -6.25 3.67 8.87
CA HIS A 42 -5.51 3.11 10.00
C HIS A 42 -4.95 4.19 10.92
N GLN A 43 -4.30 5.23 10.36
CA GLN A 43 -3.79 6.33 11.17
C GLN A 43 -4.91 7.09 11.89
N GLN A 44 -6.00 7.40 11.17
CA GLN A 44 -7.15 8.09 11.75
C GLN A 44 -7.80 7.27 12.86
N ALA A 45 -7.90 5.95 12.71
CA ALA A 45 -8.47 5.05 13.71
C ALA A 45 -7.65 5.02 15.02
N ILE A 46 -6.31 5.05 14.93
CA ILE A 46 -5.43 4.96 16.10
C ILE A 46 -5.19 6.32 16.73
N ILE A 47 -4.77 7.28 15.91
CA ILE A 47 -4.30 8.60 16.37
C ILE A 47 -5.46 9.58 16.43
N GLY A 48 -6.34 9.57 15.43
CA GLY A 48 -7.33 10.61 15.18
C GLY A 48 -6.84 11.56 14.09
N ASP A 49 -7.28 12.81 14.13
CA ASP A 49 -6.91 13.82 13.14
C ASP A 49 -5.40 13.98 13.00
N ILE A 50 -4.97 14.21 11.77
CA ILE A 50 -3.57 14.40 11.42
C ILE A 50 -2.93 15.53 12.24
N ASN A 51 -1.80 15.22 12.87
CA ASN A 51 -1.07 16.11 13.77
C ASN A 51 0.40 16.33 13.34
N VAL A 52 0.78 15.79 12.20
CA VAL A 52 2.11 15.99 11.60
C VAL A 52 2.05 17.05 10.51
N PRO A 53 3.04 17.98 10.43
CA PRO A 53 3.09 18.95 9.35
C PRO A 53 3.34 18.26 8.00
N LYS A 54 2.86 18.88 6.93
CA LYS A 54 3.13 18.41 5.57
C LYS A 54 4.61 18.63 5.24
N LEU A 55 5.27 17.63 4.65
CA LEU A 55 6.66 17.76 4.23
C LEU A 55 6.80 18.81 3.12
N ASN A 56 7.66 19.81 3.37
CA ASN A 56 8.04 20.82 2.41
C ASN A 56 9.09 20.26 1.44
N TYR A 57 8.89 20.43 0.14
CA TYR A 57 9.84 19.98 -0.89
C TYR A 57 11.21 20.66 -0.79
N MET A 58 11.25 21.88 -0.22
CA MET A 58 12.47 22.70 -0.14
C MET A 58 13.30 22.47 1.12
N GLU A 59 12.81 21.66 2.07
CA GLU A 59 13.51 21.37 3.33
C GLU A 59 14.21 20.01 3.21
N ILE A 60 15.45 20.03 2.72
CA ILE A 60 16.30 18.84 2.62
C ILE A 60 17.08 18.70 3.93
N GLU A 61 16.89 17.60 4.66
CA GLU A 61 17.72 17.25 5.81
C GLU A 61 19.11 16.81 5.33
N GLU A 62 20.17 17.41 5.90
CA GLU A 62 21.55 17.10 5.57
C GLU A 62 21.87 15.61 5.84
N GLY A 63 22.37 14.89 4.83
CA GLY A 63 22.71 13.46 4.92
C GLY A 63 21.62 12.50 4.42
N GLU A 64 20.48 13.00 3.94
CA GLU A 64 19.41 12.16 3.41
C GLU A 64 19.69 11.67 1.98
N ARG A 65 19.82 10.34 1.80
CA ARG A 65 20.20 9.73 0.51
C ARG A 65 19.04 9.56 -0.49
N SER A 66 17.79 9.75 -0.06
CA SER A 66 16.60 9.52 -0.91
C SER A 66 15.46 10.51 -0.60
N TRP A 67 15.78 11.81 -0.66
CA TRP A 67 14.84 12.89 -0.33
C TRP A 67 13.56 12.83 -1.18
N MET A 68 13.68 12.55 -2.48
CA MET A 68 12.55 12.54 -3.41
C MET A 68 11.57 11.41 -3.10
N TRP A 69 12.09 10.23 -2.75
CA TRP A 69 11.25 9.09 -2.38
C TRP A 69 10.50 9.38 -1.08
N ARG A 70 11.20 9.84 -0.03
CA ARG A 70 10.59 10.22 1.26
C ARG A 70 9.52 11.29 1.05
N TRP A 71 9.80 12.27 0.19
CA TRP A 71 8.87 13.33 -0.12
C TRP A 71 7.62 12.84 -0.84
N ILE A 72 7.74 12.09 -1.95
CA ILE A 72 6.59 11.58 -2.72
C ILE A 72 5.73 10.68 -1.83
N HIS A 73 6.31 9.61 -1.30
CA HIS A 73 5.54 8.63 -0.53
C HIS A 73 5.09 9.17 0.83
N GLY A 74 5.89 10.01 1.47
CA GLY A 74 5.54 10.67 2.73
C GLY A 74 4.38 11.64 2.54
N ASN A 75 4.39 12.47 1.50
CA ASN A 75 3.28 13.39 1.23
C ASN A 75 2.02 12.68 0.78
N GLU A 76 2.12 11.59 0.01
CA GLU A 76 0.94 10.84 -0.38
C GLU A 76 0.29 10.14 0.83
N LYS A 77 1.09 9.61 1.76
CA LYS A 77 0.61 9.10 3.05
C LYS A 77 -0.03 10.22 3.87
N TRP A 78 0.66 11.35 4.01
CA TRP A 78 0.12 12.55 4.67
C TRP A 78 -1.25 12.95 4.09
N HIS A 79 -1.36 13.00 2.76
CA HIS A 79 -2.61 13.35 2.08
C HIS A 79 -3.72 12.31 2.30
N ALA A 80 -3.39 11.02 2.32
CA ALA A 80 -4.36 9.98 2.60
C ALA A 80 -4.92 10.09 4.03
N TRP A 81 -4.06 10.35 5.02
CA TRP A 81 -4.52 10.59 6.40
C TRP A 81 -5.27 11.92 6.54
N ASN A 82 -4.80 13.00 5.93
CA ASN A 82 -5.48 14.30 5.97
C ASN A 82 -6.89 14.25 5.33
N LYS A 83 -7.12 13.41 4.31
CA LYS A 83 -8.46 13.17 3.75
C LYS A 83 -9.44 12.53 4.74
N CYS A 84 -8.93 11.86 5.77
CA CYS A 84 -9.73 11.23 6.82
C CYS A 84 -10.07 12.18 7.97
N ARG A 85 -9.58 13.43 7.94
CA ARG A 85 -9.78 14.42 8.98
C ARG A 85 -11.27 14.63 9.25
N GLY A 86 -11.64 14.69 10.53
CA GLY A 86 -13.02 14.83 10.98
C GLY A 86 -13.79 13.52 11.08
N LEU A 87 -13.24 12.39 10.62
CA LEU A 87 -13.81 11.08 10.96
C LEU A 87 -13.51 10.74 12.41
N THR A 88 -14.49 10.17 13.10
CA THR A 88 -14.27 9.53 14.39
C THR A 88 -13.38 8.30 14.25
N LYS A 89 -12.79 7.85 15.37
CA LYS A 89 -11.94 6.65 15.39
C LYS A 89 -12.74 5.41 15.02
N GLU A 90 -14.01 5.36 15.41
CA GLU A 90 -14.93 4.27 15.12
C GLU A 90 -15.28 4.21 13.62
N GLU A 91 -15.60 5.36 13.00
CA GLU A 91 -15.85 5.43 11.56
C GLU A 91 -14.61 5.05 10.75
N ALA A 92 -13.44 5.57 11.14
CA ALA A 92 -12.18 5.23 10.50
C ALA A 92 -11.84 3.74 10.64
N SER A 93 -12.08 3.15 11.82
CA SER A 93 -11.90 1.71 12.05
C SER A 93 -12.81 0.88 11.17
N LYS A 94 -14.08 1.27 11.03
CA LYS A 94 -15.04 0.60 10.15
C LYS A 94 -14.57 0.63 8.69
N LYS A 95 -14.20 1.81 8.19
CA LYS A 95 -13.68 1.97 6.82
C LYS A 95 -12.41 1.16 6.58
N PHE A 96 -11.49 1.15 7.55
CA PHE A 96 -10.29 0.31 7.46
C PHE A 96 -10.64 -1.17 7.29
N ILE A 97 -11.54 -1.68 8.14
CA ILE A 97 -11.94 -3.09 8.09
C ILE A 97 -12.58 -3.42 6.74
N GLU A 98 -13.51 -2.60 6.27
CA GLU A 98 -14.21 -2.78 4.99
C GLU A 98 -13.23 -2.83 3.82
N GLU A 99 -12.32 -1.85 3.74
CA GLU A 99 -11.34 -1.77 2.65
C GLU A 99 -10.29 -2.88 2.70
N VAL A 100 -9.88 -3.35 3.88
CA VAL A 100 -9.00 -4.51 3.99
C VAL A 100 -9.71 -5.79 3.52
N GLN A 101 -10.98 -5.99 3.89
CA GLN A 101 -11.72 -7.17 3.42
C GLN A 101 -11.91 -7.14 1.90
N LYS A 102 -12.22 -5.96 1.34
CA LYS A 102 -12.27 -5.76 -0.10
C LYS A 102 -10.93 -6.07 -0.77
N LEU A 103 -9.84 -5.50 -0.25
CA LEU A 103 -8.49 -5.77 -0.73
C LEU A 103 -8.19 -7.28 -0.70
N LYS A 104 -8.54 -7.97 0.39
CA LYS A 104 -8.32 -9.41 0.54
C LYS A 104 -9.05 -10.22 -0.54
N SER A 105 -10.27 -9.83 -0.91
CA SER A 105 -10.99 -10.48 -2.01
C SER A 105 -10.45 -10.16 -3.39
N GLU A 106 -9.87 -8.98 -3.61
CA GLU A 106 -9.48 -8.48 -4.93
C GLU A 106 -7.99 -8.66 -5.25
N ILE A 107 -7.13 -8.86 -4.24
CA ILE A 107 -5.66 -8.78 -4.40
C ILE A 107 -5.10 -9.75 -5.46
N HIS A 108 -5.68 -10.94 -5.60
CA HIS A 108 -5.26 -11.91 -6.60
C HIS A 108 -5.49 -11.39 -8.02
N GLN A 109 -6.66 -10.81 -8.27
CA GLN A 109 -7.02 -10.26 -9.57
C GLN A 109 -6.18 -9.00 -9.88
N LEU A 110 -6.02 -8.11 -8.88
CA LEU A 110 -5.17 -6.93 -9.00
C LEU A 110 -3.71 -7.27 -9.33
N LEU A 111 -3.17 -8.35 -8.74
CA LEU A 111 -1.82 -8.82 -9.04
C LEU A 111 -1.67 -9.24 -10.50
N ILE A 112 -2.65 -9.95 -11.06
CA ILE A 112 -2.64 -10.37 -12.47
C ILE A 112 -2.69 -9.13 -13.37
N GLU A 113 -3.59 -8.20 -13.09
CA GLU A 113 -3.75 -6.95 -13.84
C GLU A 113 -2.47 -6.12 -13.83
N TRP A 114 -1.89 -5.89 -12.65
CA TRP A 114 -0.64 -5.12 -12.54
C TRP A 114 0.52 -5.82 -13.25
N LYS A 115 0.63 -7.15 -13.20
CA LYS A 115 1.66 -7.89 -13.95
C LYS A 115 1.53 -7.67 -15.47
N ILE A 116 0.31 -7.69 -16.01
CA ILE A 116 0.05 -7.41 -17.43
C ILE A 116 0.39 -5.97 -17.78
N GLU A 117 -0.04 -5.01 -16.95
CA GLU A 117 0.27 -3.59 -17.16
C GLU A 117 1.77 -3.31 -17.15
N ILE A 118 2.52 -3.92 -16.23
CA ILE A 118 3.96 -3.68 -16.10
C ILE A 118 4.74 -4.36 -17.24
N SER A 119 4.31 -5.54 -17.69
CA SER A 119 5.03 -6.28 -18.74
C SER A 119 4.91 -5.64 -20.12
N ASN A 120 3.88 -4.82 -20.37
CA ASN A 120 3.49 -4.34 -21.71
C ASN A 120 3.34 -5.47 -22.76
N ASP A 121 3.17 -6.72 -22.31
CA ASP A 121 2.97 -7.89 -23.16
C ASP A 121 1.49 -8.34 -23.06
N PRO A 122 0.70 -8.28 -24.15
CA PRO A 122 -0.70 -8.70 -24.15
C PRO A 122 -0.87 -10.21 -23.89
N LYS A 123 0.21 -11.01 -23.91
CA LYS A 123 0.23 -12.42 -23.52
C LYS A 123 0.95 -12.62 -22.19
N GLY A 124 0.46 -11.99 -21.12
CA GLY A 124 0.91 -12.22 -19.73
C GLY A 124 0.68 -13.64 -19.19
N SER A 125 0.74 -14.68 -20.04
CA SER A 125 0.28 -16.04 -19.79
C SER A 125 1.37 -17.07 -19.54
N GLU A 126 2.65 -16.70 -19.51
CA GLU A 126 3.65 -17.59 -18.88
C GLU A 126 3.63 -17.37 -17.36
N LEU A 127 2.49 -17.73 -16.76
CA LEU A 127 2.41 -18.07 -15.35
C LEU A 127 3.37 -19.25 -15.15
N ASN A 128 4.57 -19.00 -14.65
CA ASN A 128 5.39 -20.08 -14.11
C ASN A 128 4.55 -20.78 -13.05
N ASN A 129 4.32 -22.09 -13.22
CA ASN A 129 3.57 -22.92 -12.26
C ASN A 129 4.15 -22.89 -10.84
N ASN A 130 5.34 -22.31 -10.65
CA ASN A 130 5.93 -22.03 -9.36
C ASN A 130 5.26 -20.86 -8.61
N ASP A 131 4.66 -19.87 -9.31
CA ASP A 131 3.96 -18.74 -8.69
C ASP A 131 2.62 -19.16 -8.07
N ALA A 132 2.00 -20.23 -8.60
CA ALA A 132 0.80 -20.85 -8.02
C ALA A 132 1.10 -21.61 -6.72
N LEU A 133 2.35 -22.06 -6.53
CA LEU A 133 2.81 -22.79 -5.34
C LEU A 133 3.16 -21.88 -4.15
N PHE A 134 3.23 -20.56 -4.35
CA PHE A 134 3.37 -19.57 -3.27
C PHE A 134 2.03 -18.97 -2.83
N MET A 135 0.90 -19.53 -3.30
CA MET A 135 -0.45 -18.97 -3.16
C MET A 135 -1.41 -19.79 -2.27
N ASP A 136 -0.94 -20.89 -1.66
CA ASP A 136 -1.64 -21.63 -0.59
C ASP A 136 -1.21 -21.13 0.81
#